data_AF-A0A846BZ50-F1
#
_entry.id   AF-A0A846BZ50-F1
#
_cell.length_a   1.000
_cell.length_b   1.000
_cell.length_c   1.000
_cell.angle_alpha   90.00
_cell.angle_beta   90.00
_cell.angle_gamma   90.00
#
_symmetry.space_group_name_H-M   'P 1'
#
loop_
_entity.id
_entity.type
_entity.pdbx_description
1 polymer ?
#
loop_
_entity_poly.entity_id
_entity_poly.type
_entity_poly.pdbx_seq_one_letter_code
_entity_poly.pdbx_strand_id
1 'polypeptide(L)'
;MKGDFTRWTFDASKRYSSVRLQQGRVLLDADWNEQLDIVAYREQRANKEIIGLNGVPDTDSFAVGFESLEQIKLGQGCCYVEGVLCENIEEDYQLDIKTEFPGISEDGTTVNPGDYLVYLEVWQHHITAIEDEQLQEPALGGPDTTTRTQTYWQLKAKKLINKTKWRQEWKTIPGEDGTKGTLKVKSGINLPNDLYRVEIHDVNGVNGATKTTFKWASHNASMVAEVKEIEQYKVTIIKNNQFQFPQEQGKEEFWIEITNEERVKTGQPGLFL
;
A
#
# COMPACT_ATOMS: atom_id res chain seq x y z
N MET A 1 -1.36 0.48 -7.14
CA MET A 1 -0.20 0.45 -8.05
C MET A 1 -0.25 1.69 -8.93
N LYS A 2 0.86 2.36 -9.17
CA LYS A 2 0.99 3.53 -10.06
C LYS A 2 1.78 3.11 -11.30
N GLY A 3 1.60 3.74 -12.45
CA GLY A 3 2.42 3.46 -13.65
C GLY A 3 1.64 2.89 -14.83
N ASP A 4 2.19 3.08 -16.01
CA ASP A 4 1.53 2.72 -17.27
C ASP A 4 1.93 1.30 -17.69
N PHE A 5 0.94 0.43 -17.87
CA PHE A 5 1.12 -1.00 -18.15
C PHE A 5 0.20 -1.40 -19.29
N THR A 6 0.69 -2.21 -20.23
CA THR A 6 -0.10 -2.60 -21.41
C THR A 6 -1.39 -3.33 -21.00
N ARG A 7 -1.30 -4.22 -20.00
CA ARG A 7 -2.42 -4.97 -19.40
C ARG A 7 -1.96 -5.83 -18.22
N TRP A 8 -2.93 -6.22 -17.40
CA TRP A 8 -2.75 -7.22 -16.33
C TRP A 8 -3.37 -8.55 -16.77
N THR A 9 -2.55 -9.59 -16.88
CA THR A 9 -2.98 -10.90 -17.41
C THR A 9 -2.93 -12.02 -16.39
N PHE A 10 -2.27 -11.82 -15.25
CA PHE A 10 -2.19 -12.81 -14.18
C PHE A 10 -3.59 -13.20 -13.67
N ASP A 11 -3.86 -14.50 -13.65
CA ASP A 11 -5.08 -15.08 -13.14
C ASP A 11 -4.78 -16.43 -12.48
N ALA A 12 -4.79 -16.43 -11.14
CA ALA A 12 -4.51 -17.60 -10.33
C ALA A 12 -5.45 -18.79 -10.64
N SER A 13 -6.66 -18.55 -11.15
CA SER A 13 -7.62 -19.62 -11.47
C SER A 13 -7.20 -20.47 -12.66
N LYS A 14 -6.39 -19.91 -13.58
CA LYS A 14 -5.84 -20.61 -14.75
C LYS A 14 -4.69 -21.54 -14.40
N ARG A 15 -4.11 -21.43 -13.20
CA ARG A 15 -3.05 -22.30 -12.67
C ARG A 15 -1.81 -22.34 -13.58
N TYR A 16 -1.49 -21.23 -14.23
CA TYR A 16 -0.24 -21.12 -14.99
C TYR A 16 0.97 -21.16 -14.05
N SER A 17 2.04 -21.78 -14.54
CA SER A 17 3.26 -22.02 -13.78
C SER A 17 4.45 -21.19 -14.29
N SER A 18 4.36 -20.65 -15.50
CA SER A 18 5.37 -19.79 -16.15
C SER A 18 4.82 -19.19 -17.45
N VAL A 19 5.43 -18.10 -17.93
CA VAL A 19 5.27 -17.52 -19.27
C VAL A 19 6.42 -18.02 -20.17
N ARG A 20 6.15 -18.21 -21.47
CA ARG A 20 7.15 -18.70 -22.45
C ARG A 20 7.20 -17.81 -23.68
N LEU A 21 8.37 -17.25 -23.95
CA LEU A 21 8.62 -16.48 -25.16
C LEU A 21 8.59 -17.39 -26.38
N GLN A 22 7.94 -16.91 -27.44
CA GLN A 22 7.88 -17.59 -28.73
C GLN A 22 8.79 -16.87 -29.74
N GLN A 23 9.49 -17.65 -30.55
CA GLN A 23 10.34 -17.11 -31.60
C GLN A 23 9.52 -16.24 -32.57
N GLY A 24 10.03 -15.04 -32.87
CA GLY A 24 9.42 -14.13 -33.84
C GLY A 24 8.16 -13.41 -33.37
N ARG A 25 7.83 -13.46 -32.07
CA ARG A 25 6.71 -12.72 -31.48
C ARG A 25 7.20 -11.46 -30.76
N VAL A 26 6.32 -10.46 -30.72
CA VAL A 26 6.55 -9.20 -29.99
C VAL A 26 6.49 -9.47 -28.50
N LEU A 27 7.42 -8.89 -27.75
CA LEU A 27 7.44 -8.90 -26.29
C LEU A 27 6.66 -7.70 -25.76
N LEU A 28 5.82 -7.92 -24.76
CA LEU A 28 5.16 -6.85 -24.00
C LEU A 28 5.62 -6.89 -22.53
N ASP A 29 5.54 -5.75 -21.85
CA ASP A 29 5.74 -5.64 -20.40
C ASP A 29 4.83 -6.61 -19.63
N ALA A 30 3.60 -6.80 -20.11
CA ALA A 30 2.61 -7.71 -19.54
C ALA A 30 3.13 -9.15 -19.41
N ASP A 31 3.95 -9.63 -20.35
CA ASP A 31 4.49 -11.01 -20.32
C ASP A 31 5.51 -11.16 -19.17
N TRP A 32 6.32 -10.12 -18.94
CA TRP A 32 7.29 -10.08 -17.85
C TRP A 32 6.61 -9.91 -16.49
N ASN A 33 5.65 -8.99 -16.40
CA ASN A 33 4.85 -8.76 -15.20
C ASN A 33 4.07 -10.03 -14.79
N GLU A 34 3.39 -10.70 -15.72
CA GLU A 34 2.67 -11.94 -15.43
C GLU A 34 3.59 -13.05 -14.92
N GLN A 35 4.81 -13.16 -15.47
CA GLN A 35 5.79 -14.13 -14.96
C GLN A 35 6.20 -13.83 -13.51
N LEU A 36 6.39 -12.55 -13.15
CA LEU A 36 6.69 -12.16 -11.76
C LEU A 36 5.51 -12.46 -10.83
N ASP A 37 4.29 -12.12 -11.23
CA ASP A 37 3.08 -12.38 -10.46
C ASP A 37 2.84 -13.89 -10.24
N ILE A 38 3.10 -14.72 -11.26
CA ILE A 38 3.03 -16.18 -11.13
C ILE A 38 4.03 -16.68 -10.08
N VAL A 39 5.27 -16.16 -10.09
CA VAL A 39 6.30 -16.57 -9.12
C VAL A 39 5.90 -16.13 -7.72
N ALA A 40 5.55 -14.85 -7.55
CA ALA A 40 5.17 -14.29 -6.25
C ALA A 40 3.95 -15.01 -5.65
N TYR A 41 2.90 -15.26 -6.46
CA TYR A 41 1.73 -16.02 -6.02
C TYR A 41 2.12 -17.43 -5.53
N ARG A 42 2.97 -18.12 -6.29
CA ARG A 42 3.37 -19.49 -5.95
C ARG A 42 4.24 -19.53 -4.70
N GLU A 43 5.16 -18.58 -4.55
CA GLU A 43 6.00 -18.44 -3.37
C GLU A 43 5.14 -18.14 -2.14
N GLN A 44 4.30 -17.10 -2.20
CA GLN A 44 3.41 -16.73 -1.10
C GLN A 44 2.48 -17.89 -0.71
N ARG A 45 1.92 -18.59 -1.70
CA ARG A 45 1.10 -19.80 -1.46
C ARG A 45 1.90 -20.90 -0.78
N ALA A 46 3.10 -21.21 -1.26
CA ALA A 46 3.95 -22.23 -0.65
C ALA A 46 4.30 -21.86 0.80
N ASN A 47 4.73 -20.62 1.04
CA ASN A 47 5.03 -20.11 2.38
C ASN A 47 3.83 -20.26 3.31
N LYS A 48 2.64 -19.82 2.87
CA LYS A 48 1.40 -19.91 3.66
C LYS A 48 1.00 -21.35 3.99
N GLU A 49 1.12 -22.28 3.05
CA GLU A 49 0.72 -23.68 3.25
C GLU A 49 1.74 -24.47 4.08
N ILE A 50 3.04 -24.14 3.98
CA ILE A 50 4.12 -24.85 4.70
C ILE A 50 4.32 -24.30 6.12
N ILE A 51 4.35 -22.97 6.27
CA ILE A 51 4.61 -22.28 7.54
C ILE A 51 3.31 -22.12 8.34
N GLY A 52 2.19 -21.91 7.65
CA GLY A 52 0.89 -21.59 8.23
C GLY A 52 0.49 -20.14 7.98
N LEU A 53 -0.56 -19.68 8.68
CA LEU A 53 -1.09 -18.32 8.50
C LEU A 53 -0.06 -17.26 8.86
N ASN A 54 0.73 -17.47 9.92
CA ASN A 54 1.83 -16.58 10.31
C ASN A 54 2.97 -17.43 10.87
N GLY A 55 4.22 -17.02 10.67
CA GLY A 55 5.37 -17.71 11.27
C GLY A 55 6.65 -16.88 11.30
N VAL A 56 7.49 -17.17 12.28
CA VAL A 56 8.83 -16.59 12.46
C VAL A 56 9.85 -17.73 12.45
N PRO A 57 11.05 -17.52 11.88
CA PRO A 57 12.06 -18.57 11.75
C PRO A 57 12.71 -18.95 13.08
N ASP A 58 12.77 -18.01 14.03
CA ASP A 58 13.34 -18.17 15.36
C ASP A 58 12.56 -17.34 16.40
N THR A 59 12.97 -17.41 17.66
CA THR A 59 12.27 -16.74 18.77
C THR A 59 12.57 -15.24 18.90
N ASP A 60 13.63 -14.76 18.25
CA ASP A 60 14.11 -13.38 18.38
C ASP A 60 13.58 -12.51 17.22
N SER A 61 13.37 -13.13 16.05
CA SER A 61 12.77 -12.53 14.88
C SER A 61 11.37 -11.97 15.16
N PHE A 62 11.21 -10.65 15.00
CA PHE A 62 9.97 -9.94 15.32
C PHE A 62 9.48 -10.18 16.76
N ALA A 63 10.40 -10.48 17.69
CA ALA A 63 10.06 -10.64 19.09
C ALA A 63 9.48 -9.33 19.65
N VAL A 64 8.28 -9.40 20.22
CA VAL A 64 7.63 -8.24 20.83
C VAL A 64 8.13 -8.09 22.27
N GLY A 65 8.79 -6.98 22.54
CA GLY A 65 9.27 -6.57 23.86
C GLY A 65 8.70 -5.24 24.30
N PHE A 66 8.97 -4.85 25.54
CA PHE A 66 8.58 -3.56 26.11
C PHE A 66 9.79 -2.93 26.79
N GLU A 67 10.15 -1.71 26.37
CA GLU A 67 11.16 -0.92 27.08
C GLU A 67 10.55 -0.18 28.27
N SER A 68 9.30 0.25 28.09
CA SER A 68 8.45 0.83 29.12
C SER A 68 7.00 0.41 28.88
N LEU A 69 6.09 0.82 29.76
CA LEU A 69 4.66 0.58 29.60
C LEU A 69 4.06 1.21 28.33
N GLU A 70 4.76 2.15 27.69
CA GLU A 70 4.26 2.94 26.58
C GLU A 70 5.12 2.80 25.32
N GLN A 71 6.16 1.96 25.36
CA GLN A 71 7.10 1.76 24.26
C GLN A 71 7.26 0.28 23.95
N ILE A 72 6.81 -0.11 22.76
CA ILE A 72 6.95 -1.47 22.26
C ILE A 72 8.26 -1.56 21.47
N LYS A 73 9.04 -2.59 21.75
CA LYS A 73 10.22 -2.98 20.97
C LYS A 73 9.87 -4.15 20.07
N LEU A 74 10.45 -4.16 18.87
CA LEU A 74 10.31 -5.26 17.92
C LEU A 74 11.69 -5.77 17.52
N GLY A 75 11.94 -7.05 17.74
CA GLY A 75 13.22 -7.68 17.39
C GLY A 75 13.49 -7.62 15.88
N GLN A 76 14.76 -7.41 15.52
CA GLN A 76 15.27 -7.56 14.16
C GLN A 76 15.05 -9.00 13.68
N GLY A 77 14.84 -9.21 12.38
CA GLY A 77 14.73 -10.54 11.79
C GLY A 77 13.65 -10.64 10.72
N CYS A 78 13.09 -11.84 10.55
CA CYS A 78 12.11 -12.12 9.49
C CYS A 78 10.78 -12.64 10.07
N CYS A 79 9.67 -12.29 9.43
CA CYS A 79 8.35 -12.83 9.75
C CYS A 79 7.59 -13.10 8.45
N TYR A 80 6.78 -14.15 8.43
CA TYR A 80 5.88 -14.47 7.33
C TYR A 80 4.45 -14.21 7.77
N VAL A 81 3.76 -13.28 7.11
CA VAL A 81 2.36 -12.95 7.37
C VAL A 81 1.52 -13.33 6.15
N GLU A 82 0.65 -14.33 6.30
CA GLU A 82 -0.07 -14.98 5.21
C GLU A 82 0.83 -15.38 4.03
N GLY A 83 2.05 -15.82 4.33
CA GLY A 83 3.06 -16.22 3.35
C GLY A 83 3.86 -15.07 2.73
N VAL A 84 3.55 -13.81 3.06
CA VAL A 84 4.34 -12.63 2.66
C VAL A 84 5.53 -12.48 3.60
N LEU A 85 6.75 -12.40 3.05
CA LEU A 85 7.97 -12.15 3.81
C LEU A 85 8.03 -10.67 4.25
N CYS A 86 8.17 -10.46 5.55
CA CYS A 86 8.45 -9.20 6.20
C CYS A 86 9.84 -9.27 6.82
N GLU A 87 10.67 -8.26 6.56
CA GLU A 87 12.03 -8.16 7.10
C GLU A 87 12.13 -6.91 7.96
N ASN A 88 12.53 -7.08 9.22
CA ASN A 88 12.95 -6.00 10.08
C ASN A 88 14.47 -5.98 10.12
N ILE A 89 15.07 -4.97 9.49
CA ILE A 89 16.52 -4.77 9.48
C ILE A 89 17.00 -3.81 10.58
N GLU A 90 16.07 -3.18 11.30
CA GLU A 90 16.38 -2.21 12.35
C GLU A 90 16.67 -2.94 13.67
N GLU A 91 17.85 -2.69 14.25
CA GLU A 91 18.27 -3.33 15.51
C GLU A 91 17.48 -2.85 16.73
N ASP A 92 17.03 -1.60 16.71
CA ASP A 92 16.35 -0.92 17.82
C ASP A 92 14.97 -0.36 17.42
N TYR A 93 14.20 -1.11 16.62
CA TYR A 93 12.83 -0.68 16.26
C TYR A 93 12.00 -0.45 17.53
N GLN A 94 11.47 0.77 17.66
CA GLN A 94 10.67 1.21 18.78
C GLN A 94 9.43 1.92 18.29
N LEU A 95 8.30 1.64 18.95
CA LEU A 95 7.02 2.27 18.68
C LEU A 95 6.47 2.89 19.94
N ASP A 96 6.23 4.20 19.91
CA ASP A 96 5.55 4.92 20.98
C ASP A 96 4.04 4.78 20.83
N ILE A 97 3.42 4.14 21.83
CA ILE A 97 1.99 3.82 21.75
C ILE A 97 1.13 5.11 21.83
N LYS A 98 1.61 6.18 22.48
CA LYS A 98 0.83 7.42 22.68
C LYS A 98 0.76 8.28 21.42
N THR A 99 1.88 8.44 20.72
CA THR A 99 1.97 9.35 19.57
C THR A 99 1.49 8.70 18.28
N GLU A 100 1.65 7.38 18.14
CA GLU A 100 1.40 6.68 16.87
C GLU A 100 0.06 5.93 16.80
N PHE A 101 -0.72 5.90 17.89
CA PHE A 101 -2.07 5.32 17.90
C PHE A 101 -3.18 6.33 18.25
N PRO A 102 -4.05 6.68 17.29
CA PRO A 102 -5.26 7.44 17.56
C PRO A 102 -6.16 6.67 18.54
N GLY A 103 -6.33 7.16 19.78
CA GLY A 103 -7.26 6.58 20.75
C GLY A 103 -6.72 6.38 22.17
N ILE A 104 -5.45 6.70 22.45
CA ILE A 104 -4.96 6.84 23.83
C ILE A 104 -5.20 8.29 24.26
N SER A 105 -6.26 8.53 25.03
CA SER A 105 -6.49 9.85 25.63
C SER A 105 -5.40 10.19 26.65
N GLU A 106 -4.98 11.46 26.68
CA GLU A 106 -4.04 12.05 27.65
C GLU A 106 -4.60 12.17 29.08
N ASP A 107 -5.44 11.24 29.53
CA ASP A 107 -5.92 11.26 30.92
C ASP A 107 -4.90 10.54 31.80
N GLY A 108 -3.90 11.31 32.22
CA GLY A 108 -2.68 10.93 32.96
C GLY A 108 -2.87 10.30 34.35
N THR A 109 -3.72 9.29 34.49
CA THR A 109 -3.82 8.49 35.72
C THR A 109 -4.17 7.02 35.44
N THR A 110 -3.27 6.28 34.79
CA THR A 110 -3.19 4.82 34.99
C THR A 110 -1.76 4.34 34.80
N VAL A 111 -1.16 3.81 35.87
CA VAL A 111 0.16 3.13 35.90
C VAL A 111 0.11 1.76 35.16
N ASN A 112 -0.97 1.49 34.44
CA ASN A 112 -1.12 0.31 33.59
C ASN A 112 -1.76 0.78 32.28
N PRO A 113 -1.06 0.66 31.14
CA PRO A 113 -1.55 1.14 29.84
C PRO A 113 -2.83 0.39 29.42
N GLY A 114 -3.09 -0.79 30.01
CA GLY A 114 -4.18 -1.71 29.68
C GLY A 114 -3.67 -2.96 28.97
N ASP A 115 -4.56 -3.89 28.65
CA ASP A 115 -4.23 -4.99 27.75
C ASP A 115 -4.33 -4.50 26.29
N TYR A 116 -3.40 -4.91 25.43
CA TYR A 116 -3.40 -4.55 24.00
C TYR A 116 -3.28 -5.79 23.11
N LEU A 117 -3.90 -5.72 21.94
CA LEU A 117 -3.54 -6.53 20.78
C LEU A 117 -2.45 -5.82 20.01
N VAL A 118 -1.28 -6.44 19.92
CA VAL A 118 -0.19 -5.99 19.04
C VAL A 118 -0.22 -6.85 17.79
N TYR A 119 -0.17 -6.23 16.62
CA TYR A 119 -0.27 -6.92 15.34
C TYR A 119 0.53 -6.21 14.26
N LEU A 120 0.86 -6.95 13.20
CA LEU A 120 1.48 -6.39 12.00
C LEU A 120 0.38 -6.14 10.97
N GLU A 121 0.33 -4.92 10.45
CA GLU A 121 -0.34 -4.66 9.18
C GLU A 121 0.69 -4.78 8.07
N VAL A 122 0.40 -5.59 7.05
CA VAL A 122 1.33 -5.91 5.97
C VAL A 122 0.66 -5.62 4.63
N TRP A 123 1.35 -4.90 3.76
CA TRP A 123 0.86 -4.57 2.43
C TRP A 123 2.01 -4.45 1.43
N GLN A 124 1.66 -4.39 0.15
CA GLN A 124 2.60 -4.11 -0.93
C GLN A 124 2.51 -2.61 -1.26
N HIS A 125 3.61 -1.89 -1.07
CA HIS A 125 3.74 -0.50 -1.50
C HIS A 125 4.38 -0.46 -2.90
N HIS A 126 3.90 0.45 -3.73
CA HIS A 126 4.39 0.61 -5.09
C HIS A 126 5.26 1.86 -5.17
N ILE A 127 6.51 1.67 -5.55
CA ILE A 127 7.57 2.69 -5.56
C ILE A 127 7.80 3.16 -6.99
N THR A 128 7.78 4.47 -7.15
CA THR A 128 8.09 5.16 -8.41
C THR A 128 9.40 5.93 -8.31
N ALA A 129 9.91 6.42 -9.43
CA ALA A 129 11.13 7.23 -9.48
C ALA A 129 11.05 8.57 -8.73
N ILE A 130 9.85 8.97 -8.28
CA ILE A 130 9.65 10.13 -7.40
C ILE A 130 9.98 9.79 -5.95
N GLU A 131 9.72 8.55 -5.54
CA GLU A 131 10.03 8.08 -4.18
C GLU A 131 11.48 7.60 -4.09
N ASP A 132 12.02 7.04 -5.18
CA ASP A 132 13.42 6.62 -5.29
C ASP A 132 14.04 7.08 -6.61
N GLU A 133 14.81 8.16 -6.57
CA GLU A 133 15.49 8.74 -7.74
C GLU A 133 16.44 7.75 -8.44
N GLN A 134 16.92 6.70 -7.75
CA GLN A 134 17.80 5.69 -8.35
C GLN A 134 17.09 4.83 -9.39
N LEU A 135 15.75 4.87 -9.46
CA LEU A 135 14.97 4.19 -10.49
C LEU A 135 14.98 4.92 -11.84
N GLN A 136 15.43 6.18 -11.89
CA GLN A 136 15.66 6.90 -13.14
C GLN A 136 16.89 6.36 -13.85
N GLU A 137 16.85 6.27 -15.18
CA GLU A 137 18.01 5.85 -15.99
C GLU A 137 18.84 7.08 -16.40
N PRO A 138 20.00 7.34 -15.76
CA PRO A 138 20.79 8.54 -16.04
C PRO A 138 21.31 8.58 -17.48
N ALA A 139 21.61 7.41 -18.07
CA ALA A 139 22.15 7.34 -19.44
C ALA A 139 21.12 7.71 -20.51
N LEU A 140 19.82 7.60 -20.21
CA LEU A 140 18.72 7.95 -21.11
C LEU A 140 18.13 9.34 -20.82
N GLY A 141 18.78 10.12 -19.95
CA GLY A 141 18.33 11.48 -19.60
C GLY A 141 17.27 11.52 -18.49
N GLY A 142 17.26 10.52 -17.60
CA GLY A 142 16.39 10.45 -16.43
C GLY A 142 14.99 9.82 -16.58
N PRO A 143 14.61 9.10 -17.66
CA PRO A 143 13.31 8.44 -17.69
C PRO A 143 13.25 7.29 -16.67
N ASP A 144 12.07 7.06 -16.11
CA ASP A 144 11.77 5.93 -15.24
C ASP A 144 11.38 4.71 -16.08
N THR A 145 12.29 3.76 -16.21
CA THR A 145 12.10 2.60 -17.12
C THR A 145 11.17 1.54 -16.53
N THR A 146 11.18 1.41 -15.21
CA THR A 146 10.42 0.41 -14.45
C THR A 146 10.16 0.94 -13.04
N THR A 147 9.16 0.39 -12.38
CA THR A 147 8.82 0.69 -10.98
C THR A 147 9.19 -0.48 -10.08
N ARG A 148 9.06 -0.33 -8.76
CA ARG A 148 9.27 -1.43 -7.80
C ARG A 148 8.04 -1.66 -6.95
N THR A 149 7.91 -2.87 -6.44
CA THR A 149 6.97 -3.19 -5.37
C THR A 149 7.80 -3.58 -4.16
N GLN A 150 7.46 -3.01 -3.00
CA GLN A 150 8.13 -3.27 -1.74
C GLN A 150 7.12 -3.79 -0.74
N THR A 151 7.45 -4.88 -0.04
CA THR A 151 6.67 -5.28 1.13
C THR A 151 6.86 -4.25 2.23
N TYR A 152 5.78 -3.60 2.61
CA TYR A 152 5.73 -2.76 3.80
C TYR A 152 5.00 -3.51 4.91
N TRP A 153 5.44 -3.22 6.12
CA TRP A 153 4.75 -3.64 7.32
C TRP A 153 4.80 -2.49 8.33
N GLN A 154 3.79 -2.43 9.19
CA GLN A 154 3.75 -1.51 10.32
C GLN A 154 3.26 -2.25 11.54
N LEU A 155 3.95 -2.04 12.66
CA LEU A 155 3.49 -2.52 13.95
C LEU A 155 2.33 -1.66 14.43
N LYS A 156 1.20 -2.30 14.75
CA LYS A 156 0.01 -1.65 15.27
C LYS A 156 -0.44 -2.23 16.61
N ALA A 157 -1.08 -1.40 17.43
CA ALA A 157 -1.61 -1.78 18.73
C ALA A 157 -3.06 -1.31 18.87
N LYS A 158 -3.93 -2.17 19.39
CA LYS A 158 -5.32 -1.86 19.72
C LYS A 158 -5.58 -2.21 21.18
N LYS A 159 -6.04 -1.22 21.96
CA LYS A 159 -6.43 -1.44 23.35
C LYS A 159 -7.58 -2.43 23.40
N LEU A 160 -7.42 -3.46 24.23
CA LEU A 160 -8.46 -4.45 24.52
C LEU A 160 -9.42 -3.92 25.57
N ILE A 161 -10.71 -4.14 25.32
CA ILE A 161 -11.76 -3.87 26.30
C ILE A 161 -11.87 -5.05 27.27
N ASN A 162 -11.74 -6.28 26.75
CA ASN A 162 -11.79 -7.51 27.51
C ASN A 162 -10.76 -8.52 26.99
N LYS A 163 -9.66 -8.67 27.73
CA LYS A 163 -8.57 -9.62 27.43
C LYS A 163 -9.04 -11.05 27.15
N THR A 164 -10.06 -11.53 27.87
CA THR A 164 -10.57 -12.91 27.69
C THR A 164 -11.31 -13.10 26.37
N LYS A 165 -11.78 -12.01 25.75
CA LYS A 165 -12.49 -11.99 24.48
C LYS A 165 -11.66 -11.42 23.33
N TRP A 166 -10.32 -11.39 23.47
CA TRP A 166 -9.43 -10.80 22.47
C TRP A 166 -9.67 -11.29 21.05
N ARG A 167 -10.03 -12.57 20.84
CA ARG A 167 -10.32 -13.12 19.50
C ARG A 167 -11.57 -12.51 18.86
N GLN A 168 -12.57 -12.16 19.67
CA GLN A 168 -13.77 -11.48 19.17
C GLN A 168 -13.43 -10.02 18.84
N GLU A 169 -12.64 -9.37 19.69
CA GLU A 169 -12.18 -8.00 19.44
C GLU A 169 -11.22 -7.89 18.25
N TRP A 170 -10.41 -8.93 17.98
CA TRP A 170 -9.55 -9.05 16.80
C TRP A 170 -10.37 -9.00 15.51
N LYS A 171 -11.47 -9.78 15.44
CA LYS A 171 -12.36 -9.81 14.27
C LYS A 171 -12.99 -8.45 13.94
N THR A 172 -13.14 -7.59 14.95
CA THR A 172 -13.67 -6.23 14.76
C THR A 172 -12.64 -5.23 14.22
N ILE A 173 -11.37 -5.63 14.04
CA ILE A 173 -10.38 -4.78 13.37
C ILE A 173 -10.78 -4.66 11.88
N PRO A 174 -10.80 -3.44 11.30
CA PRO A 174 -11.13 -3.25 9.90
C PRO A 174 -10.28 -4.17 9.00
N GLY A 175 -10.95 -4.96 8.15
CA GLY A 175 -10.28 -5.87 7.21
C GLY A 175 -10.64 -7.36 7.33
N GLU A 176 -11.08 -7.82 8.51
CA GLU A 176 -11.51 -9.24 8.68
C GLU A 176 -13.00 -9.47 8.41
N ASP A 177 -13.89 -8.56 8.82
CA ASP A 177 -15.35 -8.70 8.69
C ASP A 177 -15.93 -8.07 7.40
N GLY A 178 -15.09 -7.52 6.53
CA GLY A 178 -15.54 -6.94 5.26
C GLY A 178 -15.88 -8.01 4.23
N THR A 179 -17.07 -7.95 3.63
CA THR A 179 -17.34 -8.70 2.39
C THR A 179 -16.34 -8.27 1.33
N LYS A 180 -15.33 -9.10 1.06
CA LYS A 180 -14.44 -8.94 -0.09
C LYS A 180 -15.28 -9.12 -1.36
N GLY A 181 -15.19 -8.18 -2.28
CA GLY A 181 -15.98 -8.18 -3.49
C GLY A 181 -15.31 -7.41 -4.61
N THR A 182 -15.77 -7.65 -5.83
CA THR A 182 -15.34 -6.87 -6.99
C THR A 182 -16.26 -5.68 -7.17
N LEU A 183 -15.69 -4.47 -7.23
CA LEU A 183 -16.45 -3.29 -7.64
C LEU A 183 -16.70 -3.37 -9.15
N LYS A 184 -17.97 -3.35 -9.57
CA LYS A 184 -18.33 -3.24 -10.98
C LYS A 184 -18.52 -1.77 -11.33
N VAL A 185 -17.62 -1.24 -12.15
CA VAL A 185 -17.69 0.13 -12.65
C VAL A 185 -18.25 0.12 -14.08
N LYS A 186 -19.17 1.04 -14.37
CA LYS A 186 -19.69 1.26 -15.72
C LYS A 186 -19.58 2.74 -16.05
N SER A 187 -18.91 3.06 -17.15
CA SER A 187 -18.90 4.41 -17.69
C SER A 187 -20.23 4.69 -18.41
N GLY A 188 -20.75 5.91 -18.24
CA GLY A 188 -21.90 6.41 -19.02
C GLY A 188 -21.53 6.86 -20.44
N ILE A 189 -20.24 6.92 -20.75
CA ILE A 189 -19.67 7.32 -22.03
C ILE A 189 -18.67 6.27 -22.54
N ASN A 190 -18.38 6.29 -23.85
CA ASN A 190 -17.30 5.48 -24.40
C ASN A 190 -15.96 6.04 -23.91
N LEU A 191 -15.22 5.23 -23.16
CA LEU A 191 -13.86 5.55 -22.74
C LEU A 191 -12.86 4.98 -23.76
N PRO A 192 -11.70 5.63 -23.95
CA PRO A 192 -10.57 5.03 -24.65
C PRO A 192 -10.14 3.71 -24.00
N ASN A 193 -9.36 2.92 -24.75
CA ASN A 193 -8.83 1.65 -24.28
C ASN A 193 -7.58 1.86 -23.42
N ASP A 194 -7.78 2.43 -22.23
CA ASP A 194 -6.72 2.71 -21.26
C ASP A 194 -6.86 1.84 -20.00
N LEU A 195 -5.80 1.79 -19.20
CA LEU A 195 -5.87 1.26 -17.85
C LEU A 195 -6.45 2.32 -16.90
N TYR A 196 -7.62 2.04 -16.34
CA TYR A 196 -8.26 2.90 -15.34
C TYR A 196 -8.00 2.38 -13.94
N ARG A 197 -7.57 3.28 -13.05
CA ARG A 197 -7.44 2.99 -11.61
C ARG A 197 -8.65 3.55 -10.89
N VAL A 198 -9.29 2.74 -10.05
CA VAL A 198 -10.39 3.14 -9.19
C VAL A 198 -10.06 2.70 -7.77
N GLU A 199 -10.10 3.65 -6.84
CA GLU A 199 -9.75 3.40 -5.45
C GLU A 199 -10.80 3.99 -4.52
N ILE A 200 -10.94 3.36 -3.35
CA ILE A 200 -11.63 3.97 -2.23
C ILE A 200 -10.75 5.14 -1.77
N HIS A 201 -11.33 6.35 -1.74
CA HIS A 201 -10.62 7.54 -1.27
C HIS A 201 -10.81 7.69 0.23
N ASP A 202 -12.06 7.73 0.70
CA ASP A 202 -12.39 7.82 2.13
C ASP A 202 -13.62 6.95 2.43
N VAL A 203 -13.59 6.25 3.56
CA VAL A 203 -14.69 5.40 4.06
C VAL A 203 -15.55 6.09 5.11
N ASN A 204 -15.03 7.15 5.74
CA ASN A 204 -15.71 7.90 6.80
C ASN A 204 -16.53 9.07 6.25
N GLY A 205 -16.28 9.43 4.99
CA GLY A 205 -16.94 10.49 4.25
C GLY A 205 -16.54 11.89 4.70
N VAL A 206 -16.74 12.86 3.81
CA VAL A 206 -16.47 14.29 4.09
C VAL A 206 -17.66 14.90 4.83
N ASN A 207 -17.43 15.66 5.91
CA ASN A 207 -18.45 16.39 6.68
C ASN A 207 -19.52 15.52 7.39
N GLY A 208 -19.14 14.39 7.99
CA GLY A 208 -20.04 13.61 8.86
C GLY A 208 -21.14 12.84 8.12
N ALA A 209 -21.08 12.76 6.79
CA ALA A 209 -21.91 11.86 6.00
C ALA A 209 -21.22 10.49 5.87
N THR A 210 -21.90 9.41 6.24
CA THR A 210 -21.44 8.02 6.10
C THR A 210 -21.50 7.54 4.65
N LYS A 211 -20.78 8.21 3.75
CA LYS A 211 -20.66 7.81 2.34
C LYS A 211 -19.20 7.59 1.98
N THR A 212 -18.88 6.35 1.63
CA THR A 212 -17.62 6.00 1.00
C THR A 212 -17.45 6.80 -0.30
N THR A 213 -16.35 7.52 -0.42
CA THR A 213 -15.95 8.24 -1.63
C THR A 213 -14.95 7.40 -2.42
N PHE A 214 -14.94 7.60 -3.74
CA PHE A 214 -14.02 6.93 -4.65
C PHE A 214 -13.26 7.98 -5.44
N LYS A 215 -12.00 7.67 -5.73
CA LYS A 215 -11.18 8.40 -6.69
C LYS A 215 -10.86 7.51 -7.87
N TRP A 216 -10.60 8.11 -9.01
CA TRP A 216 -10.17 7.38 -10.19
C TRP A 216 -9.20 8.20 -11.02
N ALA A 217 -8.41 7.51 -11.83
CA ALA A 217 -7.48 8.12 -12.77
C ALA A 217 -7.49 7.35 -14.09
N SER A 218 -7.43 8.07 -15.21
CA SER A 218 -6.95 7.54 -16.49
C SER A 218 -5.44 7.25 -16.38
N HIS A 219 -4.92 6.35 -17.22
CA HIS A 219 -3.50 5.96 -17.22
C HIS A 219 -2.99 5.45 -15.87
N ASN A 220 -3.85 4.78 -15.08
CA ASN A 220 -3.47 4.14 -13.81
C ASN A 220 -2.76 5.05 -12.77
N ALA A 221 -2.98 6.37 -12.83
CA ALA A 221 -2.22 7.35 -12.05
C ALA A 221 -0.68 7.20 -12.25
N SER A 222 -0.25 6.96 -13.49
CA SER A 222 1.15 6.95 -13.90
C SER A 222 1.78 8.34 -13.91
N MET A 223 0.95 9.37 -14.03
CA MET A 223 1.38 10.76 -14.08
C MET A 223 1.51 11.31 -12.67
N VAL A 224 2.74 11.53 -12.25
CA VAL A 224 3.07 11.98 -10.90
C VAL A 224 4.13 13.06 -10.97
N ALA A 225 4.13 13.95 -9.98
CA ALA A 225 5.16 14.98 -9.85
C ALA A 225 5.39 15.31 -8.37
N GLU A 226 6.65 15.51 -8.01
CA GLU A 226 7.02 16.03 -6.71
C GLU A 226 6.57 17.49 -6.56
N VAL A 227 5.89 17.74 -5.45
CA VAL A 227 5.41 19.08 -5.08
C VAL A 227 6.57 19.84 -4.44
N LYS A 228 6.96 20.96 -5.05
CA LYS A 228 7.97 21.88 -4.52
C LYS A 228 7.38 22.83 -3.51
N GLU A 229 6.22 23.40 -3.80
CA GLU A 229 5.60 24.45 -3.00
C GLU A 229 4.08 24.47 -3.21
N ILE A 230 3.33 24.70 -2.13
CA ILE A 230 1.88 24.89 -2.15
C ILE A 230 1.58 26.30 -1.65
N GLU A 231 1.00 27.12 -2.54
CA GLU A 231 0.50 28.45 -2.26
C GLU A 231 -1.04 28.46 -2.37
N GLN A 232 -1.68 29.58 -2.02
CA GLN A 232 -3.11 29.73 -2.19
C GLN A 232 -3.50 29.57 -3.68
N TYR A 233 -4.27 28.52 -3.98
CA TYR A 233 -4.73 28.14 -5.33
C TYR A 233 -3.61 27.85 -6.35
N LYS A 234 -2.38 27.55 -5.91
CA LYS A 234 -1.26 27.27 -6.81
C LYS A 234 -0.34 26.22 -6.23
N VAL A 235 -0.04 25.20 -7.04
CA VAL A 235 0.95 24.17 -6.73
C VAL A 235 2.11 24.31 -7.71
N THR A 236 3.32 24.40 -7.18
CA THR A 236 4.55 24.38 -7.96
C THR A 236 5.14 22.97 -7.87
N ILE A 237 5.40 22.35 -9.03
CA ILE A 237 6.02 21.03 -9.12
C ILE A 237 7.48 21.12 -9.57
N ILE A 238 8.27 20.08 -9.30
CA ILE A 238 9.64 19.99 -9.80
C ILE A 238 9.64 19.68 -11.31
N LYS A 239 10.35 20.52 -12.07
CA LYS A 239 10.33 20.55 -13.55
C LYS A 239 10.80 19.26 -14.23
N ASN A 240 11.63 18.46 -13.56
CA ASN A 240 12.24 17.27 -14.15
C ASN A 240 11.28 16.06 -14.25
N ASN A 241 10.07 16.15 -13.69
CA ASN A 241 9.10 15.05 -13.68
C ASN A 241 8.33 14.85 -15.00
N GLN A 242 8.68 15.57 -16.07
CA GLN A 242 8.01 15.54 -17.39
C GLN A 242 6.46 15.56 -17.33
N PHE A 243 5.90 16.11 -16.26
CA PHE A 243 4.46 16.12 -16.03
C PHE A 243 3.78 17.07 -17.03
N GLN A 244 2.91 16.52 -17.87
CA GLN A 244 2.12 17.30 -18.83
C GLN A 244 0.66 16.96 -18.63
N PHE A 245 -0.19 17.96 -18.40
CA PHE A 245 -1.63 17.69 -18.34
C PHE A 245 -2.10 17.09 -19.67
N PRO A 246 -2.89 16.00 -19.64
CA PRO A 246 -3.42 15.42 -20.86
C PRO A 246 -4.27 16.47 -21.60
N GLN A 247 -4.10 16.61 -22.91
CA GLN A 247 -5.06 17.37 -23.71
C GLN A 247 -6.27 16.47 -24.01
N GLU A 248 -7.12 16.24 -23.01
CA GLU A 248 -8.38 15.51 -23.20
C GLU A 248 -9.45 16.42 -23.81
N GLN A 249 -10.02 16.04 -24.96
CA GLN A 249 -11.08 16.80 -25.63
C GLN A 249 -12.26 17.05 -24.69
N GLY A 250 -12.56 18.33 -24.44
CA GLY A 250 -13.73 18.75 -23.67
C GLY A 250 -13.59 18.71 -22.14
N LYS A 251 -12.38 18.50 -21.61
CA LYS A 251 -12.09 18.69 -20.18
C LYS A 251 -11.20 19.90 -19.97
N GLU A 252 -11.73 20.90 -19.27
CA GLU A 252 -11.00 22.12 -18.90
C GLU A 252 -10.47 22.07 -17.46
N GLU A 253 -10.90 21.09 -16.66
CA GLU A 253 -10.56 20.93 -15.25
C GLU A 253 -9.98 19.54 -14.98
N PHE A 254 -8.84 19.48 -14.29
CA PHE A 254 -8.19 18.26 -13.82
C PHE A 254 -8.09 18.30 -12.31
N TRP A 255 -8.53 17.23 -11.66
CA TRP A 255 -8.31 17.03 -10.22
C TRP A 255 -6.91 16.49 -9.98
N ILE A 256 -6.19 17.07 -9.03
CA ILE A 256 -4.87 16.60 -8.62
C ILE A 256 -4.95 16.09 -7.19
N GLU A 257 -4.54 14.84 -6.98
CA GLU A 257 -4.35 14.32 -5.63
C GLU A 257 -2.93 14.66 -5.13
N ILE A 258 -2.86 15.38 -4.02
CA ILE A 258 -1.63 15.61 -3.27
C ILE A 258 -1.58 14.61 -2.13
N THR A 259 -0.48 13.89 -2.03
CA THR A 259 -0.22 12.95 -0.93
C THR A 259 1.26 12.95 -0.55
N ASN A 260 1.58 12.31 0.57
CA ASN A 260 2.94 12.10 1.03
C ASN A 260 3.08 10.67 1.58
N GLU A 261 4.31 10.26 1.88
CA GLU A 261 4.59 8.90 2.34
C GLU A 261 3.89 8.59 3.67
N GLU A 262 3.83 9.55 4.60
CA GLU A 262 3.16 9.40 5.89
C GLU A 262 1.66 9.11 5.74
N ARG A 263 0.95 9.85 4.88
CA ARG A 263 -0.47 9.61 4.61
C ARG A 263 -0.69 8.23 4.00
N VAL A 264 0.15 7.82 3.06
CA VAL A 264 0.07 6.48 2.45
C VAL A 264 0.29 5.39 3.50
N LYS A 265 1.33 5.51 4.34
CA LYS A 265 1.65 4.56 5.42
C LYS A 265 0.56 4.47 6.48
N THR A 266 -0.07 5.60 6.82
CA THR A 266 -1.13 5.65 7.83
C THR A 266 -2.52 5.37 7.28
N GLY A 267 -2.65 5.14 5.97
CA GLY A 267 -3.93 4.91 5.30
C GLY A 267 -4.83 6.16 5.25
N GLN A 268 -4.25 7.35 5.42
CA GLN A 268 -4.98 8.61 5.31
C GLN A 268 -5.20 8.98 3.83
N PRO A 269 -6.38 9.51 3.46
CA PRO A 269 -6.64 9.97 2.10
C PRO A 269 -5.69 11.10 1.69
N GLY A 270 -5.36 11.14 0.39
CA GLY A 270 -4.76 12.32 -0.23
C GLY A 270 -5.75 13.48 -0.30
N LEU A 271 -5.22 14.68 -0.51
CA LEU A 271 -6.00 15.92 -0.64
C LEU A 271 -6.20 16.24 -2.12
N PHE A 272 -7.42 16.60 -2.51
CA PHE A 272 -7.72 17.00 -3.88
C PHE A 272 -7.71 18.52 -4.03
N LEU A 273 -7.12 18.97 -5.14
CA LEU A 273 -7.23 20.33 -5.66
C LEU A 273 -7.94 20.32 -7.01
#